data_AF-A0A423H6U6-F1
#
_entry.id   AF-A0A423H6U6-F1
#
_cell.length_a   1.000
_cell.length_b   1.000
_cell.length_c   1.000
_cell.angle_alpha   90.00
_cell.angle_beta   90.00
_cell.angle_gamma   90.00
#
_symmetry.space_group_name_H-M   'P 1'
#
loop_
_entity.id
_entity.type
_entity.pdbx_description
1 polymer ?
#
loop_
_entity_poly.entity_id
_entity_poly.type
_entity_poly.pdbx_seq_one_letter_code
_entity_poly.pdbx_strand_id
1 'polypeptide(L)'
;MQPRTDFYTASPDALKAMIALETAVSKLPLEKTLIELVKLRASQINGCAFCIDMRTTDAIKGGETPRRLFAVTAWREAPFFSDRERAALLWTESLTQLSLTHAPD
;
A
#
# COMPACT_ATOMS: atom_id res chain seq x y z
N MET A 1 0.09 -19.50 1.55
CA MET A 1 0.85 -19.32 0.29
C MET A 1 2.14 -20.10 0.41
N GLN A 2 2.50 -20.98 -0.54
CA GLN A 2 3.83 -21.59 -0.56
C GLN A 2 4.78 -20.72 -1.40
N PRO A 3 5.89 -20.21 -0.83
CA PRO A 3 6.82 -19.36 -1.56
C PRO A 3 7.64 -20.19 -2.55
N ARG A 4 7.93 -19.62 -3.73
CA ARG A 4 8.83 -20.25 -4.73
C ARG A 4 10.30 -20.25 -4.31
N THR A 5 10.67 -19.30 -3.45
CA THR A 5 12.02 -19.14 -2.91
C THR A 5 11.93 -18.49 -1.53
N ASP A 6 12.84 -18.86 -0.65
CA ASP A 6 13.03 -18.18 0.62
C ASP A 6 14.00 -17.01 0.43
N PHE A 7 13.46 -15.81 0.17
CA PHE A 7 14.29 -14.63 -0.06
C PHE A 7 15.00 -14.12 1.20
N TYR A 8 14.61 -14.60 2.40
CA TYR A 8 15.30 -14.26 3.65
C TYR A 8 16.72 -14.84 3.67
N THR A 9 16.86 -16.08 3.20
CA THR A 9 18.14 -16.78 3.16
C THR A 9 18.85 -16.62 1.82
N ALA A 10 18.11 -16.48 0.71
CA ALA A 10 18.70 -16.31 -0.61
C ALA A 10 19.47 -14.98 -0.79
N SER A 11 19.02 -13.89 -0.16
CA SER A 11 19.76 -12.62 -0.16
C SER A 11 19.45 -11.78 1.10
N PRO A 12 20.18 -12.00 2.20
CA PRO A 12 20.00 -11.24 3.44
C PRO A 12 20.23 -9.73 3.25
N ASP A 13 21.18 -9.34 2.39
CA ASP A 13 21.50 -7.93 2.14
C ASP A 13 20.37 -7.20 1.39
N ALA A 14 19.75 -7.85 0.40
CA ALA A 14 18.60 -7.28 -0.29
C ALA A 14 17.42 -7.10 0.67
N LEU A 15 17.16 -8.10 1.53
CA LEU A 15 16.12 -7.98 2.56
C LEU A 15 16.42 -6.84 3.53
N LYS A 16 17.67 -6.71 3.99
CA LYS A 16 18.09 -5.62 4.89
C LYS A 16 17.84 -4.25 4.27
N ALA A 17 18.13 -4.07 2.98
CA ALA A 17 17.85 -2.82 2.26
C ALA A 17 16.34 -2.52 2.20
N MET A 18 15.50 -3.52 1.92
CA MET A 18 14.04 -3.36 1.90
C MET A 18 13.46 -3.00 3.28
N ILE A 19 13.98 -3.61 4.35
CA ILE A 19 13.59 -3.26 5.73
C ILE A 19 14.02 -1.83 6.09
N ALA A 20 15.21 -1.41 5.65
CA ALA A 20 15.67 -0.05 5.87
C ALA A 20 14.76 0.99 5.18
N LEU A 21 14.31 0.71 3.96
CA LEU A 21 13.32 1.52 3.26
C LEU A 21 12.01 1.62 4.04
N GLU A 22 11.46 0.48 4.48
CA GLU A 22 10.23 0.46 5.27
C GLU A 22 10.37 1.21 6.61
N THR A 23 11.55 1.12 7.24
CA THR A 23 11.87 1.84 8.47
C THR A 23 11.92 3.35 8.22
N ALA A 24 12.44 3.80 7.08
CA ALA A 24 12.45 5.21 6.71
C ALA A 24 11.02 5.72 6.47
N VAL A 25 10.21 4.96 5.73
CA VAL A 25 8.80 5.29 5.45
C VAL A 25 7.98 5.40 6.74
N SER A 26 8.17 4.49 7.70
CA SER A 26 7.43 4.50 8.97
C SER A 26 7.77 5.69 9.89
N LYS A 27 8.86 6.41 9.61
CA LYS A 27 9.27 7.63 10.33
C LYS A 27 8.81 8.93 9.66
N LEU A 28 8.19 8.85 8.48
CA LEU A 28 7.65 10.02 7.81
C LEU A 28 6.54 10.66 8.68
N PRO A 29 6.31 11.98 8.59
CA PRO A 29 5.24 12.66 9.31
C PRO A 29 3.85 12.40 8.72
N LEU A 30 3.66 11.26 8.06
CA LEU A 30 2.39 10.84 7.47
C LEU A 30 1.59 9.99 8.45
N GLU A 31 0.28 10.11 8.36
CA GLU A 31 -0.66 9.33 9.13
C GLU A 31 -0.49 7.83 8.80
N LYS A 32 -0.40 6.97 9.82
CA LYS A 32 -0.22 5.53 9.60
C LYS A 32 -1.34 4.93 8.75
N THR A 33 -2.57 5.38 8.98
CA THR A 33 -3.75 4.98 8.20
C THR A 33 -3.62 5.35 6.72
N LEU A 34 -3.11 6.54 6.41
CA LEU A 34 -2.85 6.97 5.03
C LEU A 34 -1.79 6.09 4.35
N ILE A 35 -0.69 5.79 5.05
CA ILE A 35 0.35 4.89 4.54
C ILE A 35 -0.23 3.50 4.24
N GLU A 36 -1.06 2.95 5.11
CA GLU A 36 -1.67 1.63 4.88
C GLU A 36 -2.66 1.64 3.72
N LEU A 37 -3.46 2.70 3.53
CA LEU A 37 -4.34 2.82 2.36
C LEU A 37 -3.57 2.86 1.04
N VAL A 38 -2.48 3.63 0.99
CA VAL A 38 -1.58 3.70 -0.17
C VAL A 38 -1.00 2.31 -0.49
N LYS A 39 -0.43 1.64 0.52
CA LYS A 39 0.17 0.32 0.35
C LYS A 39 -0.86 -0.74 -0.03
N LEU A 40 -2.05 -0.70 0.56
CA LEU A 40 -3.15 -1.60 0.23
C LEU A 40 -3.59 -1.40 -1.22
N ARG A 41 -3.81 -0.16 -1.65
CA ARG A 41 -4.26 0.14 -3.01
C ARG A 41 -3.23 -0.27 -4.07
N ALA A 42 -1.95 0.04 -3.85
CA ALA A 42 -0.87 -0.42 -4.73
C ALA A 42 -0.81 -1.96 -4.80
N SER A 43 -0.97 -2.63 -3.67
CA SER A 43 -0.96 -4.11 -3.60
C SER A 43 -2.13 -4.75 -4.35
N GLN A 44 -3.32 -4.13 -4.29
CA GLN A 44 -4.50 -4.57 -5.03
C GLN A 44 -4.31 -4.46 -6.54
N ILE A 45 -3.74 -3.36 -7.02
CA ILE A 45 -3.45 -3.15 -8.45
C ILE A 45 -2.40 -4.14 -8.94
N ASN A 46 -1.34 -4.37 -8.16
CA ASN A 46 -0.27 -5.31 -8.50
C ASN A 46 -0.64 -6.79 -8.28
N GLY A 47 -1.82 -7.09 -7.72
CA GLY A 47 -2.25 -8.46 -7.44
C GLY A 47 -1.41 -9.19 -6.39
N CYS A 48 -0.72 -8.48 -5.49
CA CYS A 48 0.09 -9.09 -4.44
C CYS A 48 -0.79 -9.56 -3.27
N ALA A 49 -1.31 -10.78 -3.32
CA ALA A 49 -2.17 -11.33 -2.26
C ALA A 49 -1.52 -11.31 -0.86
N PHE A 50 -0.21 -11.59 -0.77
CA PHE A 50 0.54 -11.53 0.49
C PHE A 50 0.54 -10.11 1.07
N CYS A 51 0.81 -9.12 0.21
CA CYS A 51 0.82 -7.72 0.61
C CYS A 51 -0.59 -7.25 1.01
N ILE A 52 -1.63 -7.64 0.27
CA ILE A 52 -3.03 -7.28 0.59
C ILE A 52 -3.40 -7.78 1.99
N ASP A 53 -3.12 -9.05 2.31
CA ASP A 53 -3.39 -9.64 3.62
C ASP A 53 -2.66 -8.89 4.74
N MET A 54 -1.35 -8.67 4.57
CA MET A 54 -0.51 -7.96 5.52
C MET A 54 -0.99 -6.52 5.77
N ARG A 55 -1.24 -5.75 4.70
CA ARG A 55 -1.66 -4.33 4.80
C ARG A 55 -3.08 -4.20 5.34
N THR A 56 -3.98 -5.10 4.98
CA THR A 56 -5.34 -5.11 5.56
C THR A 56 -5.29 -5.37 7.06
N THR A 57 -4.48 -6.36 7.49
CA THR A 57 -4.31 -6.70 8.90
C THR A 57 -3.72 -5.54 9.70
N ASP A 58 -2.69 -4.88 9.17
CA ASP A 58 -2.04 -3.76 9.85
C ASP A 58 -2.93 -2.50 9.88
N ALA A 59 -3.69 -2.24 8.81
CA ALA A 59 -4.67 -1.17 8.78
C ALA A 59 -5.75 -1.37 9.86
N ILE A 60 -6.30 -2.58 10.01
CA ILE A 60 -7.29 -2.91 11.04
C ILE A 60 -6.70 -2.67 12.44
N LYS A 61 -5.47 -3.12 12.70
CA LYS A 61 -4.77 -2.84 13.96
C LYS A 61 -4.56 -1.33 14.20
N GLY A 62 -4.38 -0.58 13.12
CA GLY A 62 -4.26 0.88 13.11
C GLY A 62 -5.57 1.64 13.24
N GLY A 63 -6.71 0.96 13.38
CA GLY A 63 -8.02 1.57 13.57
C GLY A 63 -8.81 1.84 12.29
N GLU A 64 -8.38 1.30 11.14
CA GLU A 64 -9.21 1.37 9.93
C GLU A 64 -10.48 0.52 10.04
N THR A 65 -11.48 0.90 9.25
CA THR A 65 -12.80 0.26 9.28
C THR A 65 -12.96 -0.69 8.09
N PRO A 66 -13.66 -1.84 8.25
CA PRO A 66 -13.98 -2.73 7.14
C PRO A 66 -14.68 -2.00 5.98
N ARG A 67 -15.56 -1.03 6.28
CA ARG A 67 -16.25 -0.21 5.27
C ARG A 67 -15.27 0.52 4.35
N ARG A 68 -14.24 1.17 4.91
CA ARG A 68 -13.23 1.89 4.13
C ARG A 68 -12.29 0.93 3.40
N LEU A 69 -11.86 -0.16 4.05
CA LEU A 69 -11.00 -1.18 3.45
C LEU A 69 -11.64 -1.86 2.24
N PHE A 70 -12.94 -2.15 2.29
CA PHE A 70 -13.66 -2.69 1.14
C PHE A 70 -13.92 -1.64 0.05
N ALA A 71 -14.18 -0.39 0.44
CA ALA A 71 -14.46 0.68 -0.50
C ALA A 71 -13.22 1.24 -1.22
N VAL A 72 -12.00 0.97 -0.73
CA VAL A 72 -10.77 1.56 -1.29
C VAL A 72 -10.53 1.21 -2.76
N THR A 73 -11.02 0.07 -3.25
CA THR A 73 -10.96 -0.29 -4.67
C THR A 73 -11.85 0.59 -5.56
N ALA A 74 -12.89 1.19 -4.98
CA ALA A 74 -13.87 2.06 -5.61
C ALA A 74 -13.83 3.48 -5.02
N TRP A 75 -12.66 3.92 -4.51
CA TRP A 75 -12.50 5.13 -3.72
C TRP A 75 -13.02 6.40 -4.42
N ARG A 76 -12.97 6.46 -5.75
CA ARG A 76 -13.43 7.62 -6.55
C ARG A 76 -14.90 7.93 -6.32
N GLU A 77 -15.74 6.91 -6.18
CA GLU A 77 -17.17 7.04 -5.95
C GLU A 77 -17.56 6.91 -4.47
N ALA A 78 -16.62 6.54 -3.60
CA ALA A 78 -16.87 6.35 -2.18
C ALA A 78 -16.72 7.69 -1.41
N PRO A 79 -17.74 8.11 -0.63
CA PRO A 79 -17.70 9.37 0.11
C PRO A 79 -16.96 9.27 1.45
N PHE A 80 -16.19 8.19 1.68
CA PHE A 80 -15.59 7.90 2.99
C PHE A 80 -14.18 8.48 3.12
N PHE A 81 -13.56 8.90 2.02
CA PHE A 81 -12.18 9.36 1.96
C PHE A 81 -12.12 10.88 1.85
N SER A 82 -11.26 11.50 2.66
CA SER A 82 -10.99 12.94 2.61
C SER A 82 -10.29 13.34 1.32
N ASP A 83 -10.31 14.63 0.95
CA ASP A 83 -9.62 15.14 -0.24
C ASP A 83 -8.12 14.83 -0.24
N ARG A 84 -7.49 14.87 0.95
CA ARG A 84 -6.08 14.48 1.13
C ARG A 84 -5.84 13.01 0.80
N GLU A 85 -6.71 12.11 1.28
CA GLU A 85 -6.63 10.68 0.98
C GLU A 85 -6.90 10.41 -0.50
N ARG A 86 -7.88 11.10 -1.10
CA ARG A 86 -8.20 11.00 -2.52
C ARG A 86 -7.04 11.42 -3.41
N ALA A 87 -6.35 12.51 -3.07
CA ALA A 87 -5.14 12.94 -3.76
C ALA A 87 -4.02 11.88 -3.66
N ALA A 88 -3.81 11.31 -2.47
CA ALA A 88 -2.81 10.25 -2.28
C ALA A 88 -3.17 8.97 -3.05
N LEU A 89 -4.44 8.57 -3.08
CA LEU A 89 -4.92 7.41 -3.83
C LEU A 89 -4.79 7.64 -5.33
N LEU A 90 -5.14 8.83 -5.84
CA LEU A 90 -4.93 9.19 -7.24
C LEU A 90 -3.45 9.07 -7.64
N TRP A 91 -2.56 9.63 -6.82
CA TRP A 91 -1.13 9.54 -7.04
C TRP A 91 -0.61 8.10 -6.99
N THR A 92 -1.14 7.31 -6.04
CA THR A 92 -0.83 5.88 -5.91
C THR A 92 -1.20 5.11 -7.16
N GLU A 93 -2.41 5.27 -7.69
CA GLU A 93 -2.84 4.58 -8.92
C GLU A 93 -1.98 5.01 -10.11
N SER A 94 -1.70 6.31 -10.23
CA SER A 94 -0.89 6.87 -11.31
C SER A 94 0.51 6.27 -11.32
N LEU A 95 1.21 6.25 -10.18
CA LEU A 95 2.56 5.68 -10.09
C LEU A 95 2.59 4.16 -10.14
N THR A 96 1.57 3.48 -9.60
CA THR A 96 1.53 2.00 -9.64
C THR A 96 1.37 1.52 -11.09
N GLN A 97 0.61 2.25 -11.91
CA GLN A 97 0.40 1.98 -13.33
C GLN A 97 1.27 2.88 -14.22
N LEU A 98 2.48 3.22 -13.79
CA LEU A 98 3.36 4.17 -14.47
C LEU A 98 3.57 3.85 -15.96
N SER A 99 3.62 2.57 -16.32
CA SER A 99 3.76 2.12 -17.72
C SER A 99 2.57 2.48 -18.62
N LEU A 100 1.42 2.79 -18.02
CA LEU A 100 0.18 3.16 -18.72
C LEU A 100 -0.12 4.65 -18.58
N THR A 101 0.12 5.22 -17.40
CA THR A 101 -0.29 6.58 -17.05
C THR A 101 0.77 7.63 -17.38
N HIS A 102 2.05 7.23 -17.44
CA HIS A 102 3.19 8.13 -17.57
C HIS A 102 3.28 9.22 -16.49
N ALA A 103 2.56 9.09 -15.38
CA ALA A 103 2.51 10.05 -14.26
C ALA A 103 2.29 11.51 -14.72
N PRO A 104 1.06 11.88 -15.13
CA PRO A 104 0.76 13.23 -15.58
C PRO A 104 0.93 14.26 -14.46
N ASP A 105 1.19 15.51 -14.85
CA ASP A 105 1.29 16.69 -13.98
C ASP A 105 -0.03 17.05 -13.29
#